data_AF-A0A9E6S205-F1
#
_entry.id   AF-A0A9E6S205-F1
#
_cell.length_a   1.000
_cell.length_b   1.000
_cell.length_c   1.000
_cell.angle_alpha   90.00
_cell.angle_beta   90.00
_cell.angle_gamma   90.00
#
_symmetry.space_group_name_H-M   'P 1'
#
loop_
_entity.id
_entity.type
_entity.pdbx_description
1 polymer ?
#
loop_
_entity_poly.entity_id
_entity_poly.type
_entity_poly.pdbx_seq_one_letter_code
_entity_poly.pdbx_strand_id
1 'polypeptide(L)'
;MITLEPTNSNYVNPLFKFVTKEAVALLLKIPVEQIKRIRCWAHVILVVSEHLVRFVSYADLPPILEVEPPTDKDIITWRKRWRKLKTYKAPNFWKDFYTQKYRESTSKTTLQAWERLVSRIKFALSYDAVQTLKNVFQETENLIAVSVSG
;
A
#
# COMPACT_ATOMS: atom_id res chain seq x y z
N MET A 1 12.31 23.85 -31.08
CA MET A 1 11.17 22.92 -31.03
C MET A 1 11.76 21.56 -30.69
N ILE A 2 11.52 21.03 -29.49
CA ILE A 2 12.07 19.72 -29.09
C ILE A 2 11.02 18.68 -29.43
N THR A 3 11.32 17.84 -30.42
CA THR A 3 10.53 16.65 -30.73
C THR A 3 10.88 15.59 -29.69
N LEU A 4 9.91 15.26 -28.82
CA LEU A 4 10.05 14.17 -27.86
C LEU A 4 9.58 12.89 -28.53
N GLU A 5 10.54 12.01 -28.86
CA GLU A 5 10.27 10.65 -29.28
C GLU A 5 9.55 9.88 -28.14
N PRO A 6 8.44 9.17 -28.42
CA PRO A 6 7.78 8.34 -27.42
C PRO A 6 8.68 7.15 -27.09
N THR A 7 9.27 7.17 -25.90
CA THR A 7 10.00 6.01 -25.38
C THR A 7 8.98 4.95 -24.96
N ASN A 8 8.74 3.97 -25.84
CA ASN A 8 8.11 2.71 -25.47
C ASN A 8 9.07 1.92 -24.57
N SER A 9 9.20 2.33 -23.31
CA SER A 9 9.89 1.50 -22.33
C SER A 9 8.96 0.37 -21.91
N ASN A 10 9.21 -0.85 -22.42
CA ASN A 10 8.54 -2.08 -21.97
C ASN A 10 8.83 -2.42 -20.49
N TYR A 11 9.67 -1.63 -19.81
CA TYR A 11 9.99 -1.80 -18.41
C TYR A 11 8.87 -1.28 -17.53
N VAL A 12 8.18 -2.20 -16.85
CA VAL A 12 7.26 -1.90 -15.77
C VAL A 12 8.00 -2.12 -14.45
N ASN A 13 7.97 -1.11 -13.57
CA ASN A 13 8.58 -1.19 -12.25
C ASN A 13 8.04 -2.41 -11.48
N PRO A 14 8.85 -3.32 -10.91
CA PRO A 14 8.35 -4.53 -10.22
C PRO A 14 7.34 -4.27 -9.12
N LEU A 15 7.39 -3.11 -8.47
CA LEU A 15 6.43 -2.70 -7.43
C LEU A 15 5.06 -2.29 -8.01
N PHE A 16 4.86 -2.30 -9.32
CA PHE A 16 3.57 -2.00 -9.95
C PHE A 16 2.44 -2.91 -9.47
N LYS A 17 2.78 -4.14 -9.08
CA LYS A 17 1.82 -5.11 -8.53
C LYS A 17 1.11 -4.61 -7.26
N PHE A 18 1.69 -3.64 -6.56
CA PHE A 18 1.10 -3.05 -5.35
C PHE A 18 0.24 -1.80 -5.65
N VAL A 19 0.04 -1.44 -6.91
CA VAL A 19 -0.74 -0.26 -7.29
C VAL A 19 -2.22 -0.59 -7.34
N THR A 20 -2.97 -0.08 -6.37
CA THR A 20 -4.44 -0.09 -6.39
C THR A 20 -4.98 1.34 -6.28
N LYS A 21 -6.24 1.55 -6.69
CA LYS A 21 -6.89 2.85 -6.56
C LYS A 21 -7.01 3.26 -5.09
N GLU A 22 -7.32 2.31 -4.22
CA GLU A 22 -7.50 2.51 -2.78
C GLU A 22 -6.17 2.93 -2.12
N ALA A 23 -5.07 2.23 -2.41
CA ALA A 23 -3.77 2.55 -1.85
C ALA A 23 -3.28 3.95 -2.30
N VAL A 24 -3.52 4.30 -3.57
CA VAL A 24 -3.21 5.62 -4.12
C VAL A 24 -4.10 6.71 -3.50
N ALA A 25 -5.40 6.45 -3.35
CA ALA A 25 -6.35 7.37 -2.73
C ALA A 25 -5.94 7.69 -1.29
N LEU A 26 -5.62 6.66 -0.49
CA LEU A 26 -5.16 6.83 0.89
C LEU A 26 -3.84 7.58 0.98
N LEU A 27 -2.86 7.25 0.11
CA LEU A 27 -1.59 7.96 0.06
C LEU A 27 -1.78 9.46 -0.23
N LEU A 28 -2.67 9.79 -1.16
CA LEU A 28 -2.93 11.17 -1.58
C LEU A 28 -3.98 11.88 -0.73
N LYS A 29 -4.63 11.17 0.20
CA LYS A 29 -5.73 11.64 1.04
C LYS A 29 -6.89 12.23 0.22
N ILE A 30 -7.30 11.52 -0.81
CA ILE A 30 -8.45 11.85 -1.67
C ILE A 30 -9.44 10.70 -1.70
N PRO A 31 -10.74 10.96 -1.96
CA PRO A 31 -11.71 9.90 -2.22
C PRO A 31 -11.31 9.06 -3.45
N VAL A 32 -11.60 7.76 -3.41
CA VAL A 32 -11.27 6.83 -4.50
C VAL A 32 -12.00 7.22 -5.79
N GLU A 33 -13.23 7.72 -5.65
CA GLU A 33 -14.13 8.13 -6.72
C GLU A 33 -13.57 9.32 -7.51
N GLN A 34 -12.79 10.18 -6.86
CA GLN A 34 -12.17 11.33 -7.52
C GLN A 34 -10.99 10.93 -8.42
N ILE A 35 -10.48 9.69 -8.33
CA ILE A 35 -9.39 9.22 -9.19
C ILE A 35 -9.92 8.91 -10.59
N LYS A 36 -9.67 9.82 -11.53
CA LYS A 36 -10.01 9.67 -12.94
C LYS A 36 -9.09 8.68 -13.65
N ARG A 37 -7.79 8.73 -13.37
CA ARG A 37 -6.79 7.93 -14.09
C ARG A 37 -5.53 7.69 -13.28
N ILE A 38 -5.01 6.47 -13.36
CA ILE A 38 -3.66 6.10 -12.90
C ILE A 38 -2.88 5.65 -14.13
N ARG A 39 -1.68 6.21 -14.34
CA ARG A 39 -0.73 5.76 -15.37
C ARG A 39 0.55 5.29 -14.69
N CYS A 40 0.87 4.02 -14.85
CA CYS A 40 2.10 3.42 -14.36
C CYS A 40 3.20 3.57 -15.43
N TRP A 41 4.21 4.40 -15.16
CA TRP A 41 5.40 4.54 -16.00
C TRP A 41 6.59 3.81 -15.39
N ALA A 42 7.72 3.70 -16.11
CA ALA A 42 8.88 2.92 -15.68
C ALA A 42 9.38 3.21 -14.25
N HIS A 43 9.30 4.46 -13.79
CA HIS A 43 9.87 4.88 -12.50
C HIS A 43 8.89 5.62 -11.59
N VAL A 44 7.71 5.98 -12.09
CA VAL A 44 6.75 6.82 -11.38
C VAL A 44 5.32 6.44 -11.77
N ILE A 45 4.39 6.71 -10.87
CA ILE A 45 2.96 6.60 -11.11
C ILE A 45 2.42 8.03 -11.27
N LEU A 46 1.78 8.31 -12.41
CA LEU A 46 1.02 9.54 -12.59
C LEU A 46 -0.43 9.29 -12.16
N VAL A 47 -0.90 10.05 -11.19
CA VAL A 47 -2.27 10.03 -10.70
C VAL A 47 -2.97 11.31 -11.13
N VAL A 48 -4.08 11.16 -11.83
CA VAL A 48 -4.96 12.25 -12.25
C VAL A 48 -6.29 12.06 -11.55
N SER A 49 -6.69 13.07 -10.79
CA SER A 49 -7.97 13.13 -10.11
C SER A 49 -8.79 14.33 -10.60
N GLU A 50 -9.98 14.53 -10.04
CA GLU A 50 -10.81 15.71 -10.30
C GLU A 50 -10.10 17.04 -10.03
N HIS A 51 -9.36 17.13 -8.93
CA HIS A 51 -8.84 18.39 -8.42
C HIS A 51 -7.30 18.45 -8.34
N LEU A 52 -6.60 17.34 -8.59
CA LEU A 52 -5.14 17.30 -8.57
C LEU A 52 -4.53 16.34 -9.58
N VAL A 53 -3.29 16.66 -9.97
CA VAL A 53 -2.39 15.79 -10.73
C VAL A 53 -1.12 15.61 -9.92
N ARG A 54 -0.75 14.36 -9.61
CA ARG A 54 0.38 14.03 -8.74
C ARG A 54 1.22 12.90 -9.31
N PHE A 55 2.52 13.02 -9.11
CA PHE A 55 3.46 11.92 -9.28
C PHE A 55 3.69 11.22 -7.94
N VAL A 56 3.61 9.89 -7.96
CA VAL A 56 3.78 9.00 -6.82
C VAL A 56 4.90 8.00 -7.12
N SER A 57 5.75 7.70 -6.13
CA SER A 57 6.74 6.64 -6.25
C SER A 57 6.10 5.29 -5.93
N TYR A 58 6.40 4.25 -6.72
CA TYR A 58 5.98 2.89 -6.38
C TYR A 58 6.48 2.45 -4.99
N ALA A 59 7.65 2.92 -4.57
CA ALA A 59 8.23 2.64 -3.26
C ALA A 59 7.51 3.34 -2.09
N ASP A 60 6.46 4.11 -2.35
CA ASP A 60 5.62 4.67 -1.30
C ASP A 60 4.44 3.72 -0.99
N LEU A 61 4.11 2.74 -1.86
CA LEU A 61 2.94 1.87 -1.71
C LEU A 61 3.20 0.60 -0.87
N PRO A 62 2.22 0.18 -0.03
CA PRO A 62 2.30 -1.03 0.78
C PRO A 62 2.07 -2.29 -0.07
N PRO A 63 2.64 -3.45 0.32
CA PRO A 63 2.25 -4.72 -0.28
C PRO A 63 0.81 -5.11 0.05
N ILE A 64 0.21 -5.89 -0.85
CA ILE A 64 -1.18 -6.37 -0.79
C ILE A 64 -1.24 -7.91 -0.93
N LEU A 65 -2.39 -8.54 -0.62
CA LEU A 65 -2.53 -10.00 -0.66
C LEU A 65 -2.89 -10.55 -2.04
N GLU A 66 -3.49 -9.72 -2.87
CA GLU A 66 -4.08 -10.08 -4.17
C GLU A 66 -3.01 -10.34 -5.26
N VAL A 67 -1.72 -10.18 -4.91
CA VAL A 67 -0.57 -10.31 -5.81
C VAL A 67 0.57 -11.06 -5.14
N GLU A 68 1.66 -11.29 -5.87
CA GLU A 68 2.81 -12.00 -5.32
C GLU A 68 3.40 -11.27 -4.12
N PRO A 69 3.70 -12.00 -3.03
CA PRO A 69 4.30 -11.42 -1.83
C PRO A 69 5.57 -10.60 -2.13
N PRO A 70 5.91 -9.62 -1.26
CA PRO A 70 7.11 -8.84 -1.45
C PRO A 70 8.36 -9.73 -1.48
N THR A 71 9.27 -9.42 -2.39
CA THR A 71 10.59 -10.03 -2.51
C THR A 71 11.64 -9.22 -1.75
N ASP A 72 12.84 -9.77 -1.56
CA ASP A 72 13.94 -9.02 -0.94
C ASP A 72 14.32 -7.77 -1.76
N LYS A 73 14.17 -7.83 -3.09
CA LYS A 73 14.39 -6.68 -3.98
C LYS A 73 13.39 -5.56 -3.71
N ASP A 74 12.12 -5.91 -3.46
CA ASP A 74 11.07 -4.95 -3.09
C ASP A 74 11.41 -4.27 -1.76
N ILE A 75 11.82 -5.08 -0.77
CA ILE A 75 12.23 -4.60 0.56
C ILE A 75 13.44 -3.67 0.49
N ILE A 76 14.46 -4.01 -0.30
CA ILE A 76 15.63 -3.16 -0.51
C ILE A 76 15.22 -1.81 -1.14
N THR A 77 14.30 -1.83 -2.10
CA THR A 77 13.80 -0.63 -2.76
C THR A 77 13.12 0.32 -1.78
N TRP A 78 12.24 -0.21 -0.93
CA TRP A 78 11.63 0.54 0.17
C TRP A 78 12.65 1.12 1.15
N ARG A 79 13.60 0.31 1.62
CA ARG A 79 14.63 0.78 2.57
C ARG A 79 15.50 1.91 1.96
N LYS A 80 15.86 1.81 0.68
CA LYS A 80 16.59 2.88 -0.03
C LYS A 80 15.77 4.16 -0.08
N ARG A 81 14.47 4.07 -0.36
CA ARG A 81 13.55 5.22 -0.37
C ARG A 81 13.47 5.89 1.00
N TRP A 82 13.21 5.13 2.06
CA TRP A 82 13.05 5.68 3.41
C TRP A 82 14.35 6.27 3.97
N ARG A 83 15.51 5.69 3.61
CA ARG A 83 16.81 6.28 3.94
C ARG A 83 17.01 7.63 3.24
N LYS A 84 16.66 7.73 1.94
CA LYS A 84 16.72 8.99 1.19
C LYS A 84 15.80 10.06 1.79
N LEU A 85 14.63 9.67 2.28
CA LEU A 85 13.68 10.56 2.95
C LEU A 85 14.00 10.81 4.44
N LYS A 86 15.05 10.16 4.99
CA LYS A 86 15.41 10.20 6.42
C LYS A 86 14.28 9.77 7.38
N THR A 87 13.26 9.07 6.89
CA THR A 87 12.17 8.53 7.72
C THR A 87 12.53 7.18 8.31
N TYR A 88 13.39 6.41 7.63
CA TYR A 88 13.81 5.03 7.98
C TYR A 88 12.67 4.00 8.13
N LYS A 89 11.42 4.44 7.98
CA LYS A 89 10.18 3.70 8.10
C LYS A 89 9.24 4.08 6.95
N ALA A 90 8.27 3.21 6.73
CA ALA A 90 7.19 3.42 5.79
C ALA A 90 6.39 4.69 6.15
N PRO A 91 5.78 5.34 5.14
CA PRO A 91 4.82 6.41 5.39
C PRO A 91 3.68 5.95 6.30
N ASN A 92 3.17 6.88 7.14
CA ASN A 92 2.12 6.56 8.11
C ASN A 92 0.85 5.98 7.48
N PHE A 93 0.53 6.32 6.22
CA PHE A 93 -0.67 5.77 5.58
C PHE A 93 -0.64 4.24 5.42
N TRP A 94 0.53 3.58 5.51
CA TRP A 94 0.58 2.11 5.55
C TRP A 94 -0.20 1.56 6.75
N LYS A 95 -0.10 2.23 7.91
CA LYS A 95 -0.91 1.90 9.09
C LYS A 95 -2.39 2.00 8.75
N ASP A 96 -2.81 3.13 8.18
CA ASP A 96 -4.22 3.40 7.88
C ASP A 96 -4.77 2.40 6.84
N PHE A 97 -3.95 2.06 5.83
CA PHE A 97 -4.26 1.03 4.83
C PHE A 97 -4.51 -0.34 5.49
N TYR A 98 -3.60 -0.81 6.34
CA TYR A 98 -3.78 -2.12 6.97
C TYR A 98 -4.88 -2.13 8.02
N THR A 99 -5.12 -1.02 8.72
CA THR A 99 -6.30 -0.86 9.59
C THR A 99 -7.59 -1.03 8.79
N GLN A 100 -7.69 -0.44 7.61
CA GLN A 100 -8.84 -0.64 6.73
C GLN A 100 -8.97 -2.10 6.29
N LYS A 101 -7.88 -2.75 5.89
CA LYS A 101 -7.90 -4.17 5.47
C LYS A 101 -8.28 -5.15 6.57
N TYR A 102 -7.89 -4.89 7.81
CA TYR A 102 -8.41 -5.67 8.94
C TYR A 102 -9.91 -5.46 9.10
N ARG A 103 -10.39 -4.22 9.15
CA ARG A 103 -11.82 -3.92 9.34
C ARG A 103 -12.72 -4.45 8.21
N GLU A 104 -12.20 -4.48 6.98
CA GLU A 104 -12.91 -5.03 5.81
C GLU A 104 -12.90 -6.56 5.76
N SER A 105 -12.10 -7.23 6.60
CA SER A 105 -12.01 -8.69 6.59
C SER A 105 -13.29 -9.31 7.13
N THR A 106 -14.01 -10.04 6.27
CA THR A 106 -15.28 -10.71 6.63
C THR A 106 -15.10 -12.13 7.17
N SER A 107 -13.89 -12.68 7.12
CA SER A 107 -13.58 -14.03 7.58
C SER A 107 -12.28 -14.08 8.35
N LYS A 108 -12.18 -15.04 9.28
CA LYS A 108 -10.95 -15.31 10.04
C LYS A 108 -9.77 -15.61 9.12
N THR A 109 -10.01 -16.34 8.03
CA THR A 109 -8.98 -16.69 7.04
C THR A 109 -8.40 -15.44 6.37
N THR A 110 -9.26 -14.52 5.92
CA THR A 110 -8.83 -13.26 5.29
C THR A 110 -8.07 -12.38 6.28
N LEU A 111 -8.58 -12.25 7.51
CA LEU A 111 -7.94 -11.46 8.56
C LEU A 111 -6.54 -12.00 8.90
N GLN A 112 -6.40 -13.33 9.05
CA GLN A 112 -5.13 -13.98 9.32
C GLN A 112 -4.14 -13.85 8.15
N ALA A 113 -4.61 -13.86 6.91
CA ALA A 113 -3.74 -13.66 5.75
C ALA A 113 -3.12 -12.25 5.78
N TRP A 114 -3.92 -11.22 6.08
CA TRP A 114 -3.42 -9.85 6.24
C TRP A 114 -2.43 -9.75 7.40
N GLU A 115 -2.73 -10.37 8.55
CA GLU A 115 -1.81 -10.36 9.70
C GLU A 115 -0.47 -11.03 9.39
N ARG A 116 -0.46 -12.15 8.66
CA ARG A 116 0.79 -12.78 8.20
C ARG A 116 1.61 -11.84 7.31
N LEU A 117 0.96 -11.09 6.42
CA LEU A 117 1.63 -10.10 5.59
C LEU A 117 2.22 -8.97 6.44
N VAL A 118 1.43 -8.36 7.33
CA VAL A 118 1.86 -7.27 8.22
C VAL A 118 3.01 -7.72 9.12
N SER A 119 2.92 -8.92 9.70
CA SER A 119 3.99 -9.53 10.49
C SER A 119 5.31 -9.67 9.72
N ARG A 120 5.25 -9.98 8.41
CA ARG A 120 6.44 -10.05 7.54
C ARG A 120 7.06 -8.67 7.28
N ILE A 121 6.25 -7.62 7.21
CA ILE A 121 6.70 -6.25 6.96
C ILE A 121 6.80 -5.38 8.22
N LYS A 122 6.67 -5.94 9.42
CA LYS A 122 6.71 -5.18 10.69
C LYS A 122 7.94 -4.27 10.82
N PHE A 123 9.06 -4.64 10.19
CA PHE A 123 10.28 -3.82 10.15
C PHE A 123 10.05 -2.44 9.50
N ALA A 124 9.10 -2.34 8.57
CA ALA A 124 8.73 -1.14 7.84
C ALA A 124 7.96 -0.15 8.72
N LEU A 125 7.25 -0.65 9.73
CA LEU A 125 6.31 0.13 10.54
C LEU A 125 6.99 0.73 11.77
N SER A 126 6.43 1.84 12.27
CA SER A 126 6.77 2.39 13.57
C SER A 126 6.21 1.51 14.70
N TYR A 127 6.74 1.67 15.91
CA TYR A 127 6.22 0.95 17.07
C TYR A 127 4.73 1.24 17.31
N ASP A 128 4.34 2.51 17.24
CA ASP A 128 2.94 2.96 17.37
C ASP A 128 2.02 2.30 16.33
N ALA A 129 2.46 2.25 15.06
CA ALA A 129 1.69 1.61 14.01
C ALA A 129 1.49 0.11 14.27
N VAL A 130 2.53 -0.59 14.75
CA VAL A 130 2.42 -2.02 15.11
C VAL A 130 1.45 -2.24 16.26
N GLN A 131 1.50 -1.43 17.32
CA GLN A 131 0.55 -1.54 18.44
C GLN A 131 -0.88 -1.26 18.01
N THR A 132 -1.09 -0.22 17.20
CA THR A 132 -2.41 0.10 16.63
C THR A 132 -2.97 -1.07 15.83
N LEU A 133 -2.17 -1.64 14.92
CA LEU A 133 -2.60 -2.76 14.09
C LEU A 133 -2.92 -4.01 14.91
N LYS A 134 -2.12 -4.30 15.94
CA LYS A 134 -2.40 -5.41 16.86
C LYS A 134 -3.76 -5.26 17.55
N ASN A 135 -4.09 -4.06 18.03
CA ASN A 135 -5.36 -3.80 18.69
C ASN A 135 -6.54 -3.97 17.71
N VAL A 136 -6.41 -3.41 16.49
CA VAL A 136 -7.45 -3.53 15.45
C VAL A 136 -7.65 -4.99 15.03
N PHE A 137 -6.56 -5.76 14.92
CA PHE A 137 -6.65 -7.20 14.63
C PHE A 137 -7.47 -7.93 15.69
N GLN A 138 -7.16 -7.73 16.98
CA GLN A 138 -7.87 -8.38 18.09
C GLN A 138 -9.35 -7.99 18.15
N GLU A 139 -9.65 -6.71 17.98
CA GLU A 139 -11.03 -6.20 17.91
C GLU A 139 -11.80 -6.88 16.77
N THR A 140 -11.22 -6.92 15.57
CA THR A 140 -11.85 -7.53 14.39
C THR A 140 -12.02 -9.04 14.56
N GLU A 141 -11.03 -9.73 15.11
CA GLU A 141 -11.10 -11.19 15.34
C GLU A 141 -12.27 -11.54 16.28
N ASN A 142 -12.46 -10.75 17.35
CA ASN A 142 -13.57 -10.93 18.28
C ASN A 142 -14.93 -10.69 17.60
N LEU A 143 -15.06 -9.63 16.78
CA LEU A 143 -16.29 -9.34 16.04
C LEU A 143 -16.66 -10.48 15.08
N ILE A 144 -15.68 -11.01 14.34
CA ILE A 144 -15.90 -12.14 13.44
C ILE A 144 -16.34 -13.39 14.24
N ALA A 145 -15.69 -13.69 15.37
CA ALA A 145 -16.04 -14.84 16.19
C ALA A 145 -17.48 -14.79 16.73
N VAL A 146 -17.94 -13.61 17.16
CA VAL A 146 -19.33 -13.40 17.61
C VAL A 146 -20.31 -13.62 16.45
N SER A 147 -20.02 -13.10 15.26
CA SER A 147 -20.90 -13.20 14.09
C SER A 147 -21.09 -14.63 13.56
N VAL A 148 -20.17 -15.55 13.87
CA VAL A 148 -20.25 -16.97 13.48
C VAL A 148 -21.00 -17.82 14.52
N SER A 149 -21.17 -17.30 15.75
CA SER A 149 -21.74 -18.05 16.87
C SER A 149 -23.24 -17.76 17.12
N GLY A 150 -23.85 -16.86 16.34
CA GLY A 150 -25.27 -16.51 16.40
C GLY A 150 -25.99 -16.88 15.11
#